data_AF-A0A7K1KMF7-F1
#
_entry.id   AF-A0A7K1KMF7-F1
#
_cell.length_a   1.000
_cell.length_b   1.000
_cell.length_c   1.000
_cell.angle_alpha   90.00
_cell.angle_beta   90.00
_cell.angle_gamma   90.00
#
_symmetry.space_group_name_H-M   'P 1'
#
loop_
_entity.id
_entity.type
_entity.pdbx_description
1 polymer ?
#
loop_
_entity_poly.entity_id
_entity_poly.type
_entity_poly.pdbx_seq_one_letter_code
_entity_poly.pdbx_strand_id
1 'polypeptide(L)'
;MGFSSLFVGATGVVAHGNRMQVVANNLANVSTMGFRRADALFCDAMSRQLASGGGQYESGASYSSQIGMGVAMSAVRNIFTQSGLELTSTSTDLAISGNGFFGVRDPGSEGAAGATHYTRAGAFRFDLDAYLVDPHGFRLQGYVVDRQTGEVSNQVSDVQLPYEDVIIDGQPARVVRSQPRATSSVAMVTNLDAMSGDKHSSETNPFFAMLAAYDGSRADGNPFGDNQPAYSSNLTVYDSEGNERKLSVHFDPVDTSTLSNAVPGYIYWEYLVALPTSADGSDAFNTSSAGLAGMGVLVFTDQGELVEQSAYSLDPGARADGKVLSNWAPASFSADGKPEFSFTYGSNGAAIGEMVTISYDFGLTSRTSSWKPGGATAADVGRNANNLPGMDDARRDARITTSYDQSSFTLFQIQDGHTWGYLLNTSVDKDGFLSGYFSNGQSEQFYQVANYRFTSEWGLRRAGNNHFVSTDASGEAIVGKAGQGGRGFFEQNSLETSNVDMAQEFADMIITQRGYQANTKVITTTDSLLNTLISIKR
;
A
#
# COMPACT_ATOMS: atom_id res chain seq x y z
N MET A 1 -65.56 -29.77 -17.60
CA MET A 1 -65.36 -28.34 -17.27
C MET A 1 -64.90 -28.14 -15.82
N GLY A 2 -65.50 -28.77 -14.79
CA GLY A 2 -65.18 -28.49 -13.38
C GLY A 2 -63.76 -28.82 -12.87
N PHE A 3 -63.12 -29.90 -13.32
CA PHE A 3 -61.76 -30.24 -12.83
C PHE A 3 -60.66 -29.32 -13.35
N SER A 4 -60.85 -28.72 -14.52
CA SER A 4 -59.85 -27.83 -15.14
C SER A 4 -59.79 -26.48 -14.43
N SER A 5 -60.93 -25.91 -14.02
CA SER A 5 -60.96 -24.63 -13.30
C SER A 5 -60.41 -24.76 -11.87
N LEU A 6 -60.65 -25.89 -11.21
CA LEU A 6 -60.01 -26.21 -9.91
C LEU A 6 -58.49 -26.29 -10.04
N PHE A 7 -57.98 -26.93 -11.10
CA PHE A 7 -56.53 -27.04 -11.34
C PHE A 7 -55.89 -25.67 -11.64
N VAL A 8 -56.53 -24.83 -12.46
CA VAL A 8 -56.08 -23.45 -12.71
C VAL A 8 -56.08 -22.63 -11.42
N GLY A 9 -57.14 -22.72 -10.61
CA GLY A 9 -57.20 -22.07 -9.30
C GLY A 9 -56.09 -22.55 -8.35
N ALA A 10 -55.86 -23.86 -8.28
CA ALA A 10 -54.85 -24.48 -7.42
C ALA A 10 -53.42 -24.06 -7.81
N THR A 11 -53.09 -24.06 -9.11
CA THR A 11 -51.77 -23.59 -9.59
C THR A 11 -51.54 -22.11 -9.27
N GLY A 12 -52.58 -21.28 -9.38
CA GLY A 12 -52.52 -19.87 -8.96
C GLY A 12 -52.34 -19.67 -7.45
N VAL A 13 -52.97 -20.52 -6.61
CA VAL A 13 -52.77 -20.51 -5.15
C VAL A 13 -51.31 -20.85 -4.81
N VAL A 14 -50.74 -21.89 -5.42
CA VAL A 14 -49.34 -22.29 -5.23
C VAL A 14 -48.37 -21.20 -5.70
N ALA A 15 -48.61 -20.62 -6.88
CA ALA A 15 -47.76 -19.56 -7.42
C ALA A 15 -47.72 -18.32 -6.51
N HIS A 16 -48.87 -17.87 -6.01
CA HIS A 16 -48.91 -16.77 -5.04
C HIS A 16 -48.33 -17.15 -3.68
N GLY A 17 -48.48 -18.40 -3.24
CA GLY A 17 -47.82 -18.90 -2.02
C GLY A 17 -46.30 -18.79 -2.11
N ASN A 18 -45.72 -19.25 -3.23
CA ASN A 18 -44.28 -19.13 -3.48
C ASN A 18 -43.83 -17.66 -3.61
N ARG A 19 -44.61 -16.81 -4.29
CA ARG A 19 -44.33 -15.35 -4.35
C ARG A 19 -44.31 -14.73 -2.96
N MET A 20 -45.27 -15.09 -2.12
CA MET A 20 -45.38 -14.58 -0.76
C MET A 20 -44.16 -14.98 0.08
N GLN A 21 -43.65 -16.19 -0.10
CA GLN A 21 -42.42 -16.63 0.55
C GLN A 21 -41.21 -15.80 0.11
N VAL A 22 -41.08 -15.48 -1.17
CA VAL A 22 -39.99 -14.64 -1.69
C VAL A 22 -40.07 -13.22 -1.14
N VAL A 23 -41.25 -12.58 -1.20
CA VAL A 23 -41.48 -11.23 -0.65
C VAL A 23 -41.26 -11.20 0.88
N ALA A 24 -41.73 -12.22 1.59
CA ALA A 24 -41.50 -12.33 3.04
C ALA A 24 -40.00 -12.48 3.36
N ASN A 25 -39.25 -13.23 2.54
CA ASN A 25 -37.81 -13.36 2.70
C ASN A 25 -37.08 -12.03 2.44
N ASN A 26 -37.47 -11.29 1.41
CA ASN A 26 -36.92 -9.97 1.13
C ASN A 26 -37.16 -9.01 2.32
N LEU A 27 -38.39 -8.95 2.82
CA LEU A 27 -38.76 -8.10 3.95
C LEU A 27 -37.99 -8.47 5.23
N ALA A 28 -37.82 -9.77 5.50
CA ALA A 28 -37.07 -10.24 6.66
C ALA A 28 -35.58 -9.87 6.61
N ASN A 29 -35.01 -9.73 5.41
CA ASN A 29 -33.59 -9.42 5.19
C ASN A 29 -33.36 -7.95 4.76
N VAL A 30 -34.30 -7.05 5.06
CA VAL A 30 -34.15 -5.62 4.76
C VAL A 30 -32.98 -4.98 5.54
N SER A 31 -32.70 -5.44 6.75
CA SER A 31 -31.60 -4.94 7.58
C SER A 31 -30.31 -5.74 7.41
N THR A 32 -30.29 -6.74 6.53
CA THR A 32 -29.11 -7.57 6.30
C THR A 32 -28.17 -6.86 5.34
N MET A 33 -26.95 -6.59 5.80
CA MET A 33 -25.89 -5.98 4.99
C MET A 33 -25.59 -6.81 3.73
N GLY A 34 -25.44 -6.13 2.60
CA GLY A 34 -25.12 -6.73 1.31
C GLY A 34 -26.18 -7.68 0.76
N PHE A 35 -27.40 -7.72 1.32
CA PHE A 35 -28.45 -8.60 0.83
C PHE A 35 -28.97 -8.11 -0.53
N ARG A 36 -29.20 -9.07 -1.42
CA ARG A 36 -29.80 -8.84 -2.74
C ARG A 36 -31.25 -9.30 -2.74
N ARG A 37 -32.18 -8.44 -3.10
CA ARG A 37 -33.60 -8.75 -3.31
C ARG A 37 -33.74 -9.89 -4.31
N ALA A 38 -34.68 -10.79 -4.06
CA ALA A 38 -35.07 -11.81 -5.00
C ALA A 38 -36.45 -11.51 -5.60
N ASP A 39 -36.61 -11.73 -6.91
CA ASP A 39 -37.87 -11.60 -7.63
C ASP A 39 -38.34 -12.96 -8.16
N ALA A 40 -39.63 -13.24 -8.02
CA ALA A 40 -40.28 -14.44 -8.54
C ALA A 40 -40.89 -14.17 -9.92
N LEU A 41 -40.45 -14.92 -10.93
CA LEU A 41 -40.98 -14.86 -12.29
C LEU A 41 -41.95 -16.01 -12.55
N PHE A 42 -43.05 -15.72 -13.23
CA PHE A 42 -44.09 -16.67 -13.58
C PHE A 42 -44.15 -16.86 -15.09
N CYS A 43 -44.49 -18.08 -15.51
CA CYS A 43 -44.90 -18.41 -16.88
C CYS A 43 -46.31 -18.98 -16.86
N ASP A 44 -47.00 -18.88 -17.99
CA ASP A 44 -48.25 -19.61 -18.19
C ASP A 44 -47.97 -21.12 -18.25
N ALA A 45 -48.90 -21.91 -17.74
CA ALA A 45 -48.89 -23.34 -17.95
C ALA A 45 -49.46 -23.66 -19.34
N MET A 46 -49.02 -24.78 -19.94
CA MET A 46 -49.38 -25.20 -21.30
C MET A 46 -50.86 -24.96 -21.63
N SER A 47 -51.16 -24.51 -22.85
CA SER A 47 -52.55 -24.34 -23.31
C SER A 47 -53.09 -25.65 -23.89
N ARG A 48 -54.38 -25.93 -23.66
CA ARG A 48 -55.10 -27.03 -24.31
C ARG A 48 -55.94 -26.47 -25.45
N GLN A 49 -55.73 -27.00 -26.66
CA GLN A 49 -56.57 -26.68 -27.80
C GLN A 49 -57.98 -27.24 -27.59
N LEU A 50 -59.00 -26.38 -27.78
CA LEU A 50 -60.39 -26.69 -27.45
C LEU A 50 -61.07 -27.62 -28.48
N ALA A 51 -60.48 -27.80 -29.68
CA ALA A 51 -60.93 -28.74 -30.70
C ALA A 51 -59.81 -29.12 -31.69
N SER A 52 -59.73 -30.40 -32.07
CA SER A 52 -59.01 -30.85 -33.27
C SER A 52 -59.93 -30.65 -34.47
N GLY A 53 -59.63 -29.65 -35.29
CA GLY A 53 -60.51 -29.17 -36.37
C GLY A 53 -61.09 -27.80 -36.02
N GLY A 54 -60.30 -26.74 -36.26
CA GLY A 54 -60.79 -25.37 -36.16
C GLY A 54 -61.98 -25.19 -37.09
N GLY A 55 -63.13 -24.77 -36.55
CA GLY A 55 -64.25 -24.39 -37.40
C GLY A 55 -63.81 -23.27 -38.34
N GLN A 56 -64.30 -23.32 -39.58
CA GLN A 56 -64.12 -22.22 -40.52
C GLN A 56 -65.14 -21.14 -40.20
N TYR A 57 -64.70 -19.87 -40.18
CA TYR A 57 -65.62 -18.75 -40.37
C TYR A 57 -66.37 -18.93 -41.70
N GLU A 58 -67.52 -18.27 -41.87
CA GLU A 58 -68.27 -18.26 -43.15
C GLU A 58 -67.43 -17.68 -44.32
N SER A 59 -66.29 -17.04 -44.01
CA SER A 59 -65.26 -16.56 -44.95
C SER A 59 -64.10 -17.55 -45.22
N GLY A 60 -64.13 -18.76 -44.64
CA GLY A 60 -63.14 -19.82 -44.87
C GLY A 60 -61.89 -19.81 -43.99
N ALA A 61 -61.71 -18.84 -43.09
CA ALA A 61 -60.57 -18.79 -42.17
C ALA A 61 -60.78 -19.71 -40.94
N SER A 62 -59.76 -20.47 -40.54
CA SER A 62 -59.80 -21.34 -39.36
C SER A 62 -59.52 -20.56 -38.07
N TYR A 63 -60.33 -20.73 -37.02
CA TYR A 63 -60.01 -20.20 -35.69
C TYR A 63 -59.30 -21.26 -34.82
N SER A 64 -58.20 -20.86 -34.17
CA SER A 64 -57.55 -21.64 -33.12
C SER A 64 -58.08 -21.18 -31.76
N SER A 65 -58.87 -22.01 -31.09
CA SER A 65 -59.32 -21.76 -29.72
C SER A 65 -58.47 -22.58 -28.75
N GLN A 66 -57.80 -21.91 -27.81
CA GLN A 66 -56.98 -22.53 -26.78
C GLN A 66 -57.39 -22.01 -25.40
N ILE A 67 -57.35 -22.89 -24.39
CA ILE A 67 -57.59 -22.55 -22.99
C ILE A 67 -56.29 -22.75 -22.21
N GLY A 68 -55.84 -21.75 -21.46
CA GLY A 68 -54.65 -21.86 -20.61
C GLY A 68 -54.87 -22.78 -19.41
N MET A 69 -53.87 -23.58 -19.04
CA MET A 69 -53.97 -24.53 -17.92
C MET A 69 -53.39 -24.00 -16.60
N GLY A 70 -53.27 -22.67 -16.45
CA GLY A 70 -52.87 -22.02 -15.21
C GLY A 70 -51.52 -21.33 -15.30
N VAL A 71 -50.80 -21.27 -14.18
CA VAL A 71 -49.51 -20.57 -14.06
C VAL A 71 -48.50 -21.40 -13.28
N ALA A 72 -47.22 -21.26 -13.58
CA ALA A 72 -46.14 -21.88 -12.84
C ALA A 72 -45.04 -20.86 -12.51
N MET A 73 -44.30 -21.08 -11.42
CA MET A 73 -43.12 -20.28 -11.12
C MET A 73 -41.96 -20.78 -11.99
N SER A 74 -41.40 -19.89 -12.81
CA SER A 74 -40.32 -20.21 -13.73
C SER A 74 -38.96 -20.14 -13.03
N ALA A 75 -38.70 -19.06 -12.29
CA ALA A 75 -37.43 -18.85 -11.59
C ALA A 75 -37.58 -17.84 -10.46
N VAL A 76 -36.70 -17.94 -9.47
CA VAL A 76 -36.44 -16.89 -8.47
C VAL A 76 -35.06 -16.32 -8.78
N ARG A 77 -34.97 -15.02 -9.04
CA ARG A 77 -33.75 -14.36 -9.51
C ARG A 77 -33.33 -13.27 -8.54
N ASN A 78 -32.03 -13.17 -8.30
CA ASN A 78 -31.47 -12.09 -7.47
C ASN A 78 -31.25 -10.84 -8.32
N ILE A 79 -31.55 -9.68 -7.73
CA ILE A 79 -31.31 -8.38 -8.35
C ILE A 79 -30.05 -7.77 -7.72
N PHE A 80 -29.02 -7.54 -8.55
CA PHE A 80 -27.70 -7.04 -8.13
C PHE A 80 -27.55 -5.52 -8.26
N THR A 81 -28.66 -4.77 -8.32
CA THR A 81 -28.61 -3.31 -8.26
C THR A 81 -28.04 -2.86 -6.92
N GLN A 82 -27.14 -1.88 -6.96
CA GLN A 82 -26.51 -1.33 -5.76
C GLN A 82 -27.52 -0.54 -4.92
N SER A 83 -27.42 -0.67 -3.60
CA SER A 83 -28.20 0.11 -2.63
C SER A 83 -27.39 1.29 -2.08
N GLY A 84 -27.97 2.02 -1.13
CA GLY A 84 -27.25 3.01 -0.33
C GLY A 84 -26.11 2.36 0.49
N LEU A 85 -25.09 3.17 0.78
CA LEU A 85 -24.01 2.82 1.68
C LEU A 85 -24.28 3.41 3.06
N GLU A 86 -24.09 2.60 4.11
CA GLU A 86 -24.12 3.04 5.50
C GLU A 86 -22.69 3.31 5.97
N LEU A 87 -22.43 4.53 6.44
CA LEU A 87 -21.13 4.92 6.96
C LEU A 87 -20.88 4.30 8.34
N THR A 88 -19.68 3.77 8.54
CA THR A 88 -19.22 3.18 9.80
C THR A 88 -17.95 3.90 10.29
N SER A 89 -17.46 3.54 11.48
CA SER A 89 -16.21 4.08 12.04
C SER A 89 -15.03 3.12 11.94
N THR A 90 -15.22 1.93 11.35
CA THR A 90 -14.19 0.88 11.32
C THR A 90 -13.52 0.84 9.96
N SER A 91 -12.20 0.95 9.94
CA SER A 91 -11.38 0.98 8.73
C SER A 91 -11.45 -0.29 7.88
N THR A 92 -11.83 -1.42 8.48
CA THR A 92 -11.95 -2.73 7.83
C THR A 92 -13.37 -3.02 7.32
N ASP A 93 -14.32 -2.10 7.52
CA ASP A 93 -15.62 -2.15 6.85
C ASP A 93 -15.47 -1.57 5.44
N LEU A 94 -15.75 -2.41 4.44
CA LEU A 94 -15.59 -2.08 3.03
C LEU A 94 -16.91 -2.25 2.29
N ALA A 95 -17.23 -1.30 1.42
CA ALA A 95 -18.31 -1.42 0.46
C ALA A 95 -17.76 -1.39 -0.97
N ILE A 96 -18.49 -2.00 -1.90
CA ILE A 96 -18.15 -1.95 -3.33
C ILE A 96 -19.09 -0.94 -3.99
N SER A 97 -18.53 0.13 -4.55
CA SER A 97 -19.24 1.09 -5.38
C SER A 97 -19.19 0.63 -6.84
N GLY A 98 -20.31 0.16 -7.37
CA GLY A 98 -20.45 -0.40 -8.72
C GLY A 98 -20.49 -1.93 -8.77
N ASN A 99 -19.97 -2.50 -9.86
CA ASN A 99 -20.02 -3.94 -10.13
C ASN A 99 -18.82 -4.66 -9.53
N GLY A 100 -19.03 -5.80 -8.88
CA GLY A 100 -17.95 -6.59 -8.31
C GLY A 100 -18.32 -7.31 -7.03
N PHE A 101 -17.60 -8.35 -6.65
CA PHE A 101 -17.81 -9.09 -5.42
C PHE A 101 -16.49 -9.23 -4.66
N PHE A 102 -16.56 -9.25 -3.34
CA PHE A 102 -15.47 -9.71 -2.50
C PHE A 102 -15.35 -11.23 -2.65
N GLY A 103 -14.14 -11.71 -2.90
CA GLY A 103 -13.87 -13.15 -2.89
C GLY A 103 -13.34 -13.56 -1.53
N VAL A 104 -14.00 -14.53 -0.92
CA VAL A 104 -13.58 -15.11 0.37
C VAL A 104 -13.34 -16.62 0.21
N ARG A 105 -12.34 -17.11 0.91
CA ARG A 105 -11.91 -18.51 0.88
C ARG A 105 -12.21 -19.19 2.19
N ASP A 106 -12.74 -20.41 2.11
CA ASP A 106 -12.94 -21.25 3.28
C ASP A 106 -11.59 -21.80 3.79
N PRO A 107 -11.24 -21.61 5.08
CA PRO A 107 -10.03 -22.19 5.66
C PRO A 107 -9.98 -23.71 5.57
N GLY A 108 -11.12 -24.40 5.48
CA GLY A 108 -11.19 -25.86 5.27
C GLY A 108 -10.88 -26.32 3.84
N SER A 109 -10.74 -25.39 2.89
CA SER A 109 -10.45 -25.66 1.48
C SER A 109 -8.98 -25.36 1.11
N GLU A 110 -8.04 -25.78 1.96
CA GLU A 110 -6.61 -25.70 1.68
C GLU A 110 -6.27 -26.50 0.41
N GLY A 111 -6.01 -25.79 -0.70
CA GLY A 111 -5.65 -26.39 -2.00
C GLY A 111 -6.47 -25.87 -3.18
N ALA A 112 -7.59 -25.18 -2.95
CA ALA A 112 -8.29 -24.46 -4.01
C ALA A 112 -7.56 -23.14 -4.32
N ALA A 113 -7.14 -22.96 -5.58
CA ALA A 113 -6.58 -21.71 -6.06
C ALA A 113 -7.69 -20.66 -6.22
N GLY A 114 -7.75 -19.69 -5.30
CA GLY A 114 -8.66 -18.54 -5.35
C GLY A 114 -9.87 -18.62 -4.42
N ALA A 115 -10.76 -17.63 -4.54
CA ALA A 115 -11.97 -17.51 -3.72
C ALA A 115 -12.98 -18.63 -4.02
N THR A 116 -13.48 -19.28 -2.97
CA THR A 116 -14.52 -20.32 -3.03
C THR A 116 -15.94 -19.72 -2.93
N HIS A 117 -16.06 -18.62 -2.21
CA HIS A 117 -17.32 -17.93 -1.94
C HIS A 117 -17.20 -16.45 -2.31
N TYR A 118 -18.31 -15.85 -2.71
CA TYR A 118 -18.37 -14.46 -3.14
C TYR A 118 -19.43 -13.71 -2.35
N THR A 119 -19.14 -12.50 -1.90
CA THR A 119 -20.07 -11.71 -1.09
C THR A 119 -20.02 -10.23 -1.46
N ARG A 120 -21.11 -9.54 -1.15
CA ARG A 120 -21.19 -8.07 -1.19
C ARG A 120 -21.12 -7.45 0.20
N ALA A 121 -21.28 -8.24 1.25
CA ALA A 121 -21.06 -7.79 2.61
C ALA A 121 -19.55 -7.67 2.85
N GLY A 122 -19.08 -6.49 3.26
CA GLY A 122 -17.66 -6.25 3.53
C GLY A 122 -17.38 -5.91 4.99
N ALA A 123 -18.08 -6.54 5.92
CA ALA A 123 -17.78 -6.45 7.34
C ALA A 123 -16.63 -7.39 7.70
N PHE A 124 -15.39 -6.96 7.50
CA PHE A 124 -14.22 -7.79 7.75
C PHE A 124 -13.52 -7.45 9.07
N ARG A 125 -13.00 -8.44 9.77
CA ARG A 125 -12.24 -8.28 11.03
C ARG A 125 -10.97 -9.12 10.98
N PHE A 126 -9.94 -8.70 11.71
CA PHE A 126 -8.73 -9.50 11.83
C PHE A 126 -8.95 -10.63 12.84
N ASP A 127 -8.58 -11.84 12.46
CA ASP A 127 -8.52 -13.00 13.35
C ASP A 127 -7.19 -13.04 14.14
N LEU A 128 -7.04 -13.98 15.08
CA LEU A 128 -5.84 -14.20 15.88
C LEU A 128 -4.58 -14.32 15.01
N ASP A 129 -4.67 -15.01 13.87
CA ASP A 129 -3.58 -15.19 12.90
C ASP A 129 -3.43 -14.02 11.91
N ALA A 130 -4.02 -12.87 12.23
CA ALA A 130 -3.99 -11.63 11.45
C ALA A 130 -4.52 -11.75 10.01
N TYR A 131 -5.30 -12.80 9.72
CA TYR A 131 -6.09 -12.89 8.49
C TYR A 131 -7.27 -11.96 8.58
N LEU A 132 -7.58 -11.30 7.47
CA LEU A 132 -8.79 -10.51 7.35
C LEU A 132 -9.96 -11.45 7.00
N VAL A 133 -10.82 -11.73 7.98
CA VAL A 133 -11.92 -12.68 7.88
C VAL A 133 -13.28 -11.98 7.88
N ASP A 134 -14.26 -12.59 7.23
CA ASP A 134 -15.65 -12.22 7.39
C ASP A 134 -16.21 -12.74 8.75
N PRO A 135 -17.44 -12.37 9.16
CA PRO A 135 -18.03 -12.83 10.42
C PRO A 135 -18.26 -14.34 10.50
N HIS A 136 -18.11 -15.06 9.38
CA HIS A 136 -18.28 -16.51 9.28
C HIS A 136 -16.92 -17.25 9.24
N GLY A 137 -15.80 -16.54 9.34
CA GLY A 137 -14.44 -17.11 9.36
C GLY A 137 -13.82 -17.35 7.97
N PHE A 138 -14.46 -16.89 6.90
CA PHE A 138 -13.90 -16.95 5.56
C PHE A 138 -12.87 -15.85 5.32
N ARG A 139 -11.72 -16.20 4.75
CA ARG A 139 -10.58 -15.30 4.57
C ARG A 139 -10.69 -14.50 3.29
N LEU A 140 -10.56 -13.17 3.38
CA LEU A 140 -10.58 -12.28 2.23
C LEU A 140 -9.38 -12.53 1.31
N GLN A 141 -9.62 -12.51 0.00
CA GLN A 141 -8.61 -12.66 -1.03
C GLN A 141 -8.09 -11.30 -1.54
N GLY A 142 -6.80 -11.22 -1.80
CA GLY A 142 -6.14 -10.04 -2.36
C GLY A 142 -4.85 -10.38 -3.09
N TYR A 143 -4.31 -9.41 -3.81
CA TYR A 143 -2.99 -9.47 -4.41
C TYR A 143 -1.95 -9.03 -3.38
N VAL A 144 -0.89 -9.81 -3.21
CA VAL A 144 0.26 -9.41 -2.38
C VAL A 144 0.91 -8.18 -3.01
N VAL A 145 1.22 -7.18 -2.20
CA VAL A 145 2.04 -6.04 -2.58
C VAL A 145 3.41 -6.20 -1.92
N ASP A 146 4.47 -6.10 -2.71
CA ASP A 146 5.82 -6.07 -2.17
C ASP A 146 6.01 -4.77 -1.35
N ARG A 147 6.44 -4.94 -0.10
CA ARG A 147 6.57 -3.84 0.88
C ARG A 147 7.68 -2.86 0.52
N GLN A 148 8.71 -3.29 -0.22
CA GLN A 148 9.87 -2.46 -0.54
C GLN A 148 9.72 -1.70 -1.87
N THR A 149 9.12 -2.36 -2.87
CA THR A 149 8.97 -1.80 -4.23
C THR A 149 7.58 -1.24 -4.49
N GLY A 150 6.57 -1.63 -3.68
CA GLY A 150 5.17 -1.29 -3.93
C GLY A 150 4.56 -2.02 -5.12
N GLU A 151 5.26 -3.02 -5.69
CA GLU A 151 4.76 -3.77 -6.84
C GLU A 151 3.67 -4.75 -6.44
N VAL A 152 2.59 -4.77 -7.22
CA VAL A 152 1.45 -5.67 -7.00
C VAL A 152 1.69 -6.98 -7.74
N SER A 153 1.75 -8.08 -6.99
CA SER A 153 1.81 -9.43 -7.55
C SER A 153 0.55 -9.73 -8.38
N ASN A 154 0.68 -10.56 -9.41
CA ASN A 154 -0.45 -11.02 -10.23
C ASN A 154 -1.16 -12.24 -9.64
N GLN A 155 -0.65 -12.82 -8.55
CA GLN A 155 -1.28 -13.94 -7.86
C GLN A 155 -2.15 -13.46 -6.71
N VAL A 156 -3.31 -14.11 -6.57
CA VAL A 156 -4.25 -13.86 -5.49
C VAL A 156 -3.94 -14.81 -4.33
N SER A 157 -3.85 -14.27 -3.13
CA SER A 157 -3.63 -15.00 -1.88
C SER A 157 -4.59 -14.50 -0.79
N ASP A 158 -4.59 -15.18 0.36
CA ASP A 158 -5.26 -14.68 1.57
C ASP A 158 -4.62 -13.36 2.00
N VAL A 159 -5.44 -12.40 2.41
CA VAL A 159 -4.99 -11.15 3.02
C VAL A 159 -4.62 -11.43 4.48
N GLN A 160 -3.32 -11.47 4.76
CA GLN A 160 -2.77 -11.67 6.09
C GLN A 160 -1.75 -10.57 6.41
N LEU A 161 -1.95 -9.85 7.51
CA LEU A 161 -0.93 -8.90 7.94
C LEU A 161 0.30 -9.67 8.47
N PRO A 162 1.51 -9.33 8.01
CA PRO A 162 2.73 -9.97 8.51
C PRO A 162 2.92 -9.57 9.98
N TYR A 163 2.79 -10.53 10.88
CA TYR A 163 3.00 -10.32 12.30
C TYR A 163 4.27 -11.01 12.77
N GLU A 164 4.85 -10.46 13.81
CA GLU A 164 5.91 -11.10 14.59
C GLU A 164 5.43 -11.22 16.04
N ASP A 165 5.69 -12.36 16.67
CA ASP A 165 5.38 -12.56 18.08
C ASP A 165 6.52 -11.95 18.90
N VAL A 166 6.23 -10.84 19.60
CA VAL A 166 7.22 -10.12 20.40
C VAL A 166 6.82 -10.11 21.87
N ILE A 167 7.77 -10.32 22.77
CA ILE A 167 7.51 -10.23 24.20
C ILE A 167 7.49 -8.74 24.60
N ILE A 168 6.31 -8.20 24.92
CA ILE A 168 6.14 -6.88 25.53
C ILE A 168 5.71 -7.11 26.97
N ASP A 169 6.43 -6.54 27.94
CA ASP A 169 6.13 -6.65 29.38
C ASP A 169 5.94 -8.09 29.89
N GLY A 170 6.71 -9.04 29.35
CA GLY A 170 6.66 -10.46 29.77
C GLY A 170 5.44 -11.23 29.26
N GLN A 171 4.64 -10.67 28.33
CA GLN A 171 3.58 -11.37 27.60
C GLN A 171 3.90 -11.40 26.10
N PRO A 172 3.67 -12.53 25.40
CA PRO A 172 3.78 -12.55 23.95
C PRO A 172 2.66 -11.69 23.35
N ALA A 173 3.05 -10.57 22.74
CA ALA A 173 2.18 -9.68 21.99
C ALA A 173 2.50 -9.82 20.50
N ARG A 174 1.47 -10.15 19.71
CA ARG A 174 1.56 -10.23 18.26
C ARG A 174 1.52 -8.82 17.69
N VAL A 175 2.63 -8.38 17.08
CA VAL A 175 2.76 -7.02 16.56
C VAL A 175 3.11 -7.05 15.09
N VAL A 176 2.48 -6.16 14.32
CA VAL A 176 2.87 -5.90 12.93
C VAL A 176 3.92 -4.79 12.98
N ARG A 177 5.12 -5.09 12.47
CA ARG A 177 6.24 -4.15 12.42
C ARG A 177 6.60 -3.79 10.99
N SER A 178 6.94 -2.52 10.76
CA SER A 178 7.63 -2.11 9.54
C SER A 178 9.05 -2.67 9.54
N GLN A 179 9.55 -3.07 8.38
CA GLN A 179 10.95 -3.49 8.28
C GLN A 179 11.84 -2.24 8.41
N PRO A 180 12.97 -2.33 9.11
CA PRO A 180 13.93 -1.24 9.10
C PRO A 180 14.51 -1.07 7.70
N ARG A 181 14.89 0.16 7.37
CA ARG A 181 15.58 0.48 6.12
C ARG A 181 16.84 1.27 6.44
N ALA A 182 17.97 0.76 5.98
CA ALA A 182 19.24 1.47 6.09
C ALA A 182 19.19 2.77 5.28
N THR A 183 19.84 3.82 5.78
CA THR A 183 20.00 5.08 5.06
C THR A 183 20.89 4.86 3.83
N SER A 184 20.41 5.23 2.65
CA SER A 184 21.17 5.17 1.38
C SER A 184 21.52 6.55 0.82
N SER A 185 20.78 7.59 1.23
CA SER A 185 21.01 8.97 0.81
C SER A 185 20.84 9.94 1.97
N VAL A 186 21.76 10.89 2.04
CA VAL A 186 21.73 12.03 2.96
C VAL A 186 21.85 13.31 2.14
N ALA A 187 20.91 14.24 2.33
CA ALA A 187 21.02 15.59 1.78
C ALA A 187 21.07 16.59 2.92
N MET A 188 22.07 17.47 2.88
CA MET A 188 22.30 18.50 3.89
C MET A 188 22.61 19.82 3.18
N VAL A 189 21.87 20.86 3.53
CA VAL A 189 22.05 22.20 2.98
C VAL A 189 22.32 23.14 4.13
N THR A 190 23.49 23.77 4.09
CA THR A 190 23.93 24.72 5.11
C THR A 190 24.19 26.09 4.50
N ASN A 191 24.13 27.12 5.34
CA ASN A 191 24.83 28.37 5.08
C ASN A 191 26.08 28.38 5.95
N LEU A 192 27.24 28.61 5.34
CA LEU A 192 28.53 28.67 6.01
C LEU A 192 29.04 30.12 6.05
N ASP A 193 29.46 30.60 7.21
CA ASP A 193 29.86 32.00 7.40
C ASP A 193 31.12 32.38 6.61
N ALA A 194 30.96 33.21 5.57
CA ALA A 194 32.06 33.65 4.70
C ALA A 194 33.20 34.39 5.43
N MET A 195 32.96 34.95 6.62
CA MET A 195 33.96 35.67 7.42
C MET A 195 34.58 34.82 8.53
N SER A 196 34.22 33.54 8.63
CA SER A 196 34.79 32.65 9.64
C SER A 196 36.29 32.45 9.40
N GLY A 197 37.08 32.56 10.47
CA GLY A 197 38.51 32.31 10.42
C GLY A 197 38.84 30.81 10.47
N ASP A 198 39.90 30.42 9.77
CA ASP A 198 40.48 29.08 9.80
C ASP A 198 40.90 28.71 11.24
N LYS A 199 40.38 27.60 11.76
CA LYS A 199 40.67 27.11 13.11
C LYS A 199 41.66 25.94 13.11
N HIS A 200 41.77 25.24 11.99
CA HIS A 200 42.69 24.13 11.78
C HIS A 200 43.53 24.41 10.54
N SER A 201 44.73 24.95 10.74
CA SER A 201 45.67 25.19 9.65
C SER A 201 46.79 24.15 9.62
N SER A 202 47.20 23.76 8.41
CA SER A 202 48.35 22.88 8.18
C SER A 202 49.21 23.45 7.06
N GLU A 203 50.50 23.60 7.33
CA GLU A 203 51.43 24.09 6.31
C GLU A 203 51.55 23.10 5.15
N THR A 204 51.41 21.79 5.33
CA THR A 204 51.64 20.84 4.22
C THR A 204 50.36 20.56 3.43
N ASN A 205 49.23 20.44 4.13
CA ASN A 205 47.93 20.04 3.55
C ASN A 205 46.81 20.92 4.11
N PRO A 206 46.64 22.15 3.59
CA PRO A 206 45.64 23.11 4.09
C PRO A 206 44.19 22.65 3.85
N PHE A 207 43.92 21.78 2.88
CA PHE A 207 42.57 21.27 2.57
C PHE A 207 42.11 20.08 3.43
N PHE A 208 42.99 19.52 4.26
CA PHE A 208 42.71 18.34 5.09
C PHE A 208 43.29 18.49 6.50
N ALA A 209 43.31 19.72 7.02
CA ALA A 209 43.89 20.03 8.31
C ALA A 209 43.01 19.49 9.46
N MET A 210 41.67 19.48 9.28
CA MET A 210 40.75 18.81 10.20
C MET A 210 41.05 17.32 10.37
N LEU A 211 41.52 16.63 9.32
CA LEU A 211 41.86 15.20 9.41
C LEU A 211 42.98 14.98 10.43
N ALA A 212 43.98 15.84 10.47
CA ALA A 212 45.08 15.74 11.43
C ALA A 212 44.62 16.03 12.87
N ALA A 213 43.64 16.92 13.04
CA ALA A 213 43.11 17.31 14.34
C ALA A 213 42.06 16.35 14.91
N TYR A 214 41.39 15.56 14.08
CA TYR A 214 40.36 14.61 14.51
C TYR A 214 40.94 13.51 15.42
N ASP A 215 40.26 13.16 16.50
CA ASP A 215 40.59 11.99 17.33
C ASP A 215 39.32 11.30 17.82
N GLY A 216 38.97 10.17 17.21
CA GLY A 216 37.78 9.39 17.57
C GLY A 216 37.85 8.70 18.93
N SER A 217 39.04 8.48 19.51
CA SER A 217 39.19 7.73 20.76
C SER A 217 38.96 8.52 22.04
N ARG A 218 38.69 9.82 21.92
CA ARG A 218 38.50 10.66 23.09
C ARG A 218 37.24 10.23 23.85
N ALA A 219 37.42 9.95 25.13
CA ALA A 219 36.34 9.52 26.04
C ALA A 219 35.22 10.57 26.20
N ASP A 220 35.50 11.82 25.84
CA ASP A 220 34.56 12.95 25.96
C ASP A 220 33.45 12.92 24.87
N GLY A 221 33.51 11.98 23.92
CA GLY A 221 32.53 11.87 22.82
C GLY A 221 32.63 12.98 21.78
N ASN A 222 33.66 13.82 21.88
CA ASN A 222 33.91 14.96 21.01
C ASN A 222 35.27 14.81 20.31
N PRO A 223 35.30 14.62 18.98
CA PRO A 223 36.52 14.27 18.28
C PRO A 223 37.56 15.39 18.18
N PHE A 224 37.17 16.65 18.45
CA PHE A 224 38.07 17.82 18.33
C PHE A 224 38.45 18.46 19.67
N GLY A 225 37.93 17.96 20.80
CA GLY A 225 38.21 18.51 22.13
C GLY A 225 37.84 20.00 22.24
N ASP A 226 38.73 20.83 22.80
CA ASP A 226 38.47 22.27 23.02
C ASP A 226 38.56 23.11 21.72
N ASN A 227 39.29 22.65 20.70
CA ASN A 227 39.43 23.36 19.43
C ASN A 227 38.39 22.86 18.42
N GLN A 228 37.13 23.25 18.63
CA GLN A 228 36.01 22.86 17.76
C GLN A 228 36.13 23.48 16.36
N PRO A 229 35.75 22.75 15.30
CA PRO A 229 35.70 23.29 13.94
C PRO A 229 34.74 24.49 13.85
N ALA A 230 34.82 25.27 12.76
CA ALA A 230 34.00 26.47 12.59
C ALA A 230 32.49 26.18 12.66
N TYR A 231 32.03 25.07 12.07
CA TYR A 231 30.64 24.65 12.15
C TYR A 231 30.51 23.13 12.23
N SER A 232 29.46 22.63 12.87
CA SER A 232 29.15 21.20 12.94
C SER A 232 27.65 20.98 12.92
N SER A 233 27.21 19.99 12.17
CA SER A 233 25.81 19.59 12.07
C SER A 233 25.68 18.10 12.26
N ASN A 234 24.56 17.67 12.85
CA ASN A 234 24.34 16.31 13.30
C ASN A 234 23.04 15.78 12.68
N LEU A 235 23.08 14.59 12.10
CA LEU A 235 21.94 13.91 11.51
C LEU A 235 21.88 12.48 12.02
N THR A 236 20.69 11.97 12.36
CA THR A 236 20.53 10.55 12.69
C THR A 236 20.35 9.73 11.42
N VAL A 237 21.19 8.71 11.23
CA VAL A 237 21.12 7.72 10.16
C VAL A 237 20.82 6.33 10.74
N TYR A 238 20.32 5.42 9.92
CA TYR A 238 19.88 4.09 10.32
C TYR A 238 20.72 3.01 9.64
N ASP A 239 21.07 1.95 10.37
CA ASP A 239 21.70 0.74 9.81
C ASP A 239 20.65 -0.26 9.28
N SER A 240 21.11 -1.37 8.68
CA SER A 240 20.23 -2.42 8.12
C SER A 240 19.39 -3.14 9.19
N GLU A 241 19.79 -3.05 10.46
CA GLU A 241 19.04 -3.58 11.61
C GLU A 241 18.05 -2.55 12.20
N GLY A 242 18.14 -1.28 11.77
CA GLY A 242 17.28 -0.19 12.24
C GLY A 242 17.76 0.51 13.51
N ASN A 243 19.02 0.32 13.92
CA ASN A 243 19.61 1.07 15.02
C ASN A 243 19.96 2.50 14.61
N GLU A 244 19.75 3.44 15.53
CA GLU A 244 20.05 4.86 15.32
C GLU A 244 21.53 5.16 15.51
N ARG A 245 22.16 5.74 14.50
CA ARG A 245 23.55 6.23 14.54
C ARG A 245 23.57 7.73 14.27
N LYS A 246 24.29 8.50 15.11
CA LYS A 246 24.43 9.95 14.91
C LYS A 246 25.56 10.24 13.95
N LEU A 247 25.26 10.65 12.75
CA LEU A 247 26.25 11.17 11.81
C LEU A 247 26.54 12.64 12.10
N SER A 248 27.82 12.99 12.15
CA SER A 248 28.27 14.38 12.32
C SER A 248 29.05 14.82 11.08
N VAL A 249 28.67 15.99 10.55
CA VAL A 249 29.41 16.67 9.48
C VAL A 249 30.03 17.93 10.08
N HIS A 250 31.35 18.02 10.01
CA HIS A 250 32.16 19.12 10.51
C HIS A 250 32.67 19.95 9.34
N PHE A 251 32.68 21.27 9.48
CA PHE A 251 33.11 22.22 8.47
C PHE A 251 34.11 23.21 9.06
N ASP A 252 35.20 23.48 8.34
CA ASP A 252 36.19 24.50 8.68
C ASP A 252 36.63 25.27 7.42
N PRO A 253 36.76 26.61 7.48
CA PRO A 253 37.24 27.40 6.36
C PRO A 253 38.75 27.23 6.21
N VAL A 254 39.23 27.18 4.97
CA VAL A 254 40.66 27.05 4.66
C VAL A 254 41.23 28.42 4.36
N ASP A 255 42.34 28.78 5.01
CA ASP A 255 43.01 30.05 4.71
C ASP A 255 43.61 30.05 3.29
N THR A 256 43.03 30.86 2.42
CA THR A 256 43.46 31.05 1.02
C THR A 256 44.90 31.55 0.88
N SER A 257 45.48 32.17 1.91
CA SER A 257 46.88 32.65 1.89
C SER A 257 47.90 31.51 1.83
N THR A 258 47.50 30.32 2.29
CA THR A 258 48.34 29.11 2.31
C THR A 258 48.26 28.31 1.00
N LEU A 259 47.33 28.68 0.10
CA LEU A 259 47.03 27.96 -1.13
C LEU A 259 47.87 28.45 -2.31
N SER A 260 48.15 27.53 -3.23
CA SER A 260 48.76 27.79 -4.53
C SER A 260 47.74 27.59 -5.64
N ASN A 261 47.78 28.47 -6.65
CA ASN A 261 46.81 28.51 -7.77
C ASN A 261 45.34 28.64 -7.34
N ALA A 262 45.06 29.12 -6.13
CA ALA A 262 43.71 29.46 -5.73
C ALA A 262 43.19 30.63 -6.57
N VAL A 263 41.94 30.52 -7.05
CA VAL A 263 41.27 31.62 -7.74
C VAL A 263 41.05 32.77 -6.75
N PRO A 264 41.51 34.00 -7.06
CA PRO A 264 41.32 35.13 -6.16
C PRO A 264 39.85 35.40 -5.86
N GLY A 265 39.52 35.57 -4.58
CA GLY A 265 38.15 35.85 -4.11
C GLY A 265 37.28 34.61 -3.88
N TYR A 266 37.75 33.40 -4.20
CA TYR A 266 37.00 32.18 -3.90
C TYR A 266 37.20 31.76 -2.45
N ILE A 267 36.16 31.17 -1.85
CA ILE A 267 36.16 30.69 -0.47
C ILE A 267 36.22 29.17 -0.50
N TYR A 268 37.11 28.58 0.31
CA TYR A 268 37.30 27.14 0.38
C TYR A 268 36.94 26.66 1.77
N TRP A 269 36.13 25.60 1.84
CA TRP A 269 35.72 24.96 3.08
C TRP A 269 36.08 23.49 3.04
N GLU A 270 36.85 23.02 4.00
CA GLU A 270 37.00 21.58 4.22
C GLU A 270 35.81 21.05 5.02
N TYR A 271 35.41 19.82 4.72
CA TYR A 271 34.40 19.10 5.48
C TYR A 271 34.85 17.69 5.82
N LEU A 272 34.42 17.22 6.98
CA LEU A 272 34.71 15.89 7.48
C LEU A 272 33.42 15.25 7.99
N VAL A 273 33.15 14.03 7.52
CA VAL A 273 32.01 13.22 7.90
C VAL A 273 32.47 12.10 8.81
N ALA A 274 31.88 12.04 10.01
CA ALA A 274 32.19 11.04 11.00
C ALA A 274 30.95 10.46 11.68
N LEU A 275 31.04 9.19 12.07
CA LEU A 275 30.14 8.49 12.98
C LEU A 275 30.80 8.39 14.37
N PRO A 276 30.02 8.25 15.45
CA PRO A 276 30.54 7.99 16.78
C PRO A 276 31.23 6.62 16.82
N THR A 277 32.30 6.54 17.59
CA THR A 277 33.15 5.35 17.71
C THR A 277 32.46 4.14 18.34
N SER A 278 31.35 4.34 19.07
CA SER A 278 30.49 3.27 19.57
C SER A 278 29.64 2.56 18.49
N ALA A 279 29.61 3.10 17.27
CA ALA A 279 28.82 2.58 16.15
C ALA A 279 29.64 1.86 15.07
N ASP A 280 30.96 2.02 15.08
CA ASP A 280 31.86 1.52 14.04
C ASP A 280 32.42 0.10 14.37
N GLY A 281 32.07 -0.42 15.55
CA GLY A 281 32.24 -1.79 16.00
C GLY A 281 33.57 -2.47 15.67
N SER A 282 34.70 -1.74 15.68
CA SER A 282 35.99 -2.40 15.50
C SER A 282 37.06 -1.89 16.46
N ASP A 283 37.67 -2.86 17.14
CA ASP A 283 39.04 -2.85 17.64
C ASP A 283 40.07 -2.85 16.47
N ALA A 284 39.65 -2.57 15.22
CA ALA A 284 40.46 -2.63 14.00
C ALA A 284 40.88 -1.24 13.47
N PHE A 285 40.31 -0.16 13.98
CA PHE A 285 40.84 1.19 13.80
C PHE A 285 41.86 1.47 14.89
N ASN A 286 43.03 2.00 14.55
CA ASN A 286 43.87 2.65 15.56
C ASN A 286 43.00 3.71 16.27
N THR A 287 43.10 3.83 17.59
CA THR A 287 42.14 4.54 18.45
C THR A 287 41.76 5.93 17.91
N SER A 288 42.70 6.64 17.28
CA SER A 288 42.49 8.00 16.75
C SER A 288 41.71 8.14 15.43
N SER A 289 41.56 7.09 14.61
CA SER A 289 40.88 7.18 13.30
C SER A 289 39.51 6.52 13.25
N ALA A 290 39.03 5.98 14.36
CA ALA A 290 37.72 5.35 14.46
C ALA A 290 36.59 6.36 14.13
N GLY A 291 35.58 5.91 13.38
CA GLY A 291 34.41 6.72 13.04
C GLY A 291 34.55 7.61 11.80
N LEU A 292 35.70 7.65 11.12
CA LEU A 292 35.87 8.44 9.89
C LEU A 292 35.21 7.76 8.68
N ALA A 293 34.46 8.53 7.90
CA ALA A 293 33.74 7.98 6.74
C ALA A 293 34.03 8.69 5.42
N GLY A 294 34.16 10.01 5.45
CA GLY A 294 34.27 10.83 4.25
C GLY A 294 34.92 12.16 4.57
N MET A 295 35.59 12.74 3.59
CA MET A 295 36.05 14.13 3.66
C MET A 295 35.95 14.79 2.30
N GLY A 296 36.11 16.09 2.25
CA GLY A 296 36.15 16.81 0.98
C GLY A 296 36.28 18.29 1.16
N VAL A 297 36.22 19.00 0.03
CA VAL A 297 36.32 20.45 -0.03
C VAL A 297 35.16 21.01 -0.84
N LEU A 298 34.51 22.04 -0.30
CA LEU A 298 33.52 22.85 -0.98
C LEU A 298 34.16 24.17 -1.42
N VAL A 299 33.94 24.56 -2.67
CA VAL A 299 34.51 25.77 -3.27
C VAL A 299 33.38 26.72 -3.63
N PHE A 300 33.41 27.92 -3.07
CA PHE A 300 32.42 28.97 -3.29
C PHE A 300 33.02 30.16 -4.04
N THR A 301 32.17 30.91 -4.75
CA THR A 301 32.52 32.21 -5.31
C THR A 301 32.70 33.27 -4.20
N ASP A 302 33.19 34.45 -4.56
CA ASP A 302 33.21 35.65 -3.72
C ASP A 302 31.80 36.09 -3.26
N GLN A 303 30.76 35.77 -4.05
CA GLN A 303 29.36 36.00 -3.71
C GLN A 303 28.73 34.89 -2.84
N GLY A 304 29.49 33.85 -2.46
CA GLY A 304 28.97 32.78 -1.59
C GLY A 304 28.21 31.65 -2.29
N GLU A 305 28.26 31.55 -3.63
CA GLU A 305 27.63 30.46 -4.35
C GLU A 305 28.57 29.25 -4.49
N LEU A 306 28.08 28.03 -4.24
CA LEU A 306 28.86 26.80 -4.38
C LEU A 306 29.15 26.45 -5.85
N VAL A 307 30.42 26.46 -6.24
CA VAL A 307 30.89 26.19 -7.61
C VAL A 307 31.30 24.75 -7.80
N GLU A 308 32.12 24.25 -6.88
CA GLU A 308 32.67 22.91 -6.97
C GLU A 308 32.59 22.22 -5.61
N GLN A 309 32.43 20.91 -5.66
CA GLN A 309 32.58 20.02 -4.53
C GLN A 309 33.64 18.99 -4.94
N SER A 310 34.49 18.61 -4.01
CA SER A 310 35.34 17.43 -4.07
C SER A 310 34.97 16.52 -2.90
N ALA A 311 35.03 15.20 -3.10
CA ALA A 311 34.69 14.23 -2.09
C ALA A 311 35.67 13.05 -2.16
N TYR A 312 36.16 12.62 -1.00
CA TYR A 312 37.09 11.51 -0.84
C TYR A 312 36.50 10.49 0.12
N SER A 313 36.58 9.23 -0.27
CA SER A 313 36.26 8.09 0.57
C SER A 313 37.54 7.35 0.95
N LEU A 314 37.55 6.77 2.14
CA LEU A 314 38.65 5.94 2.61
C LEU A 314 38.58 4.56 1.95
N ASP A 315 39.69 4.08 1.40
CA ASP A 315 39.76 2.72 0.84
C ASP A 315 39.37 1.69 1.92
N PRO A 316 38.33 0.88 1.67
CA PRO A 316 37.98 -0.31 2.46
C PRO A 316 39.15 -1.13 3.00
N GLY A 317 40.21 -1.31 2.20
CA GLY A 317 41.37 -2.14 2.55
C GLY A 317 42.42 -1.47 3.44
N ALA A 318 42.38 -0.14 3.59
CA ALA A 318 43.41 0.66 4.26
C ALA A 318 42.89 1.41 5.51
N ARG A 319 41.78 0.92 6.08
CA ARG A 319 41.02 1.55 7.16
C ARG A 319 41.74 1.65 8.51
N ALA A 320 42.71 0.78 8.77
CA ALA A 320 43.53 0.82 9.99
C ALA A 320 44.35 2.12 10.12
N ASP A 321 44.66 2.79 9.00
CA ASP A 321 45.48 3.99 8.90
C ASP A 321 44.70 5.16 8.28
N GLY A 322 43.47 5.43 8.76
CA GLY A 322 42.60 6.49 8.24
C GLY A 322 43.14 7.92 8.34
N LYS A 323 44.26 8.13 9.05
CA LYS A 323 45.00 9.41 9.10
C LYS A 323 45.95 9.63 7.91
N VAL A 324 46.24 8.59 7.16
CA VAL A 324 47.18 8.66 6.03
C VAL A 324 46.43 9.11 4.79
N LEU A 325 46.77 10.30 4.29
CA LEU A 325 46.12 10.95 3.14
C LEU A 325 46.22 10.14 1.83
N SER A 326 47.20 9.24 1.68
CA SER A 326 47.31 8.39 0.49
C SER A 326 46.26 7.28 0.43
N ASN A 327 45.56 7.00 1.53
CA ASN A 327 44.51 5.99 1.60
C ASN A 327 43.13 6.55 1.22
N TRP A 328 43.05 7.86 0.97
CA TRP A 328 41.84 8.56 0.59
C TRP A 328 41.82 8.76 -0.93
N ALA A 329 40.88 8.12 -1.59
CA ALA A 329 40.66 8.22 -3.03
C ALA A 329 39.38 9.03 -3.32
N PRO A 330 39.26 9.65 -4.51
CA PRO A 330 38.01 10.31 -4.90
C PRO A 330 36.82 9.36 -4.81
N ALA A 331 35.72 9.82 -4.22
CA ALA A 331 34.53 9.02 -3.93
C ALA A 331 33.86 8.47 -5.20
N SER A 332 33.23 7.29 -5.13
CA SER A 332 32.36 6.82 -6.21
C SER A 332 31.08 7.65 -6.28
N PHE A 333 30.36 7.57 -7.41
CA PHE A 333 29.07 8.24 -7.59
C PHE A 333 27.92 7.23 -7.57
N SER A 334 26.80 7.64 -6.97
CA SER A 334 25.53 6.93 -7.06
C SER A 334 24.93 7.00 -8.46
N ALA A 335 23.89 6.20 -8.73
CA ALA A 335 23.15 6.27 -9.99
C ALA A 335 22.54 7.67 -10.27
N ASP A 336 22.33 8.47 -9.22
CA ASP A 336 21.83 9.84 -9.30
C ASP A 336 22.95 10.89 -9.40
N GLY A 337 24.21 10.47 -9.51
CA GLY A 337 25.35 11.37 -9.69
C GLY A 337 25.81 12.06 -8.41
N LYS A 338 25.53 11.48 -7.24
CA LYS A 338 25.95 12.00 -5.92
C LYS A 338 27.18 11.26 -5.41
N PRO A 339 28.14 11.92 -4.74
CA PRO A 339 29.29 11.25 -4.16
C PRO A 339 28.88 10.30 -3.03
N GLU A 340 29.46 9.11 -3.00
CA GLU A 340 29.16 8.06 -2.02
C GLU A 340 30.33 7.84 -1.06
N PHE A 341 30.02 7.76 0.23
CA PHE A 341 30.95 7.33 1.26
C PHE A 341 30.59 5.94 1.73
N SER A 342 31.59 5.07 1.83
CA SER A 342 31.42 3.72 2.35
C SER A 342 31.62 3.69 3.86
N PHE A 343 30.68 3.10 4.56
CA PHE A 343 30.69 2.85 5.99
C PHE A 343 30.79 1.34 6.21
N THR A 344 31.30 0.92 7.36
CA THR A 344 31.11 -0.44 7.85
C THR A 344 30.49 -0.35 9.22
N TYR A 345 29.32 -0.95 9.40
CA TYR A 345 28.73 -1.05 10.72
C TYR A 345 29.28 -2.30 11.40
N GLY A 346 30.15 -2.14 12.39
CA GLY A 346 30.60 -3.29 13.16
C GLY A 346 29.49 -3.80 14.07
N SER A 347 29.16 -5.09 13.96
CA SER A 347 28.31 -5.77 14.94
C SER A 347 29.14 -6.04 16.20
N ASN A 348 28.76 -5.48 17.35
CA ASN A 348 29.17 -5.91 18.69
C ASN A 348 30.61 -6.51 18.80
N GLY A 349 31.63 -5.72 18.45
CA GLY A 349 33.04 -6.11 18.63
C GLY A 349 33.64 -7.05 17.57
N ALA A 350 33.02 -7.22 16.41
CA ALA A 350 33.61 -7.94 15.27
C ALA A 350 33.83 -7.02 14.07
N ALA A 351 35.07 -6.97 13.59
CA ALA A 351 35.54 -6.13 12.48
C ALA A 351 35.08 -6.60 11.07
N ILE A 352 33.92 -7.25 10.96
CA ILE A 352 33.38 -7.75 9.69
C ILE A 352 31.91 -7.35 9.60
N GLY A 353 31.66 -6.06 9.40
CA GLY A 353 30.33 -5.50 9.19
C GLY A 353 29.91 -5.49 7.72
N GLU A 354 28.60 -5.42 7.47
CA GLU A 354 28.05 -5.11 6.15
C GLU A 354 28.52 -3.72 5.70
N MET A 355 29.02 -3.61 4.47
CA MET A 355 29.40 -2.33 3.89
C MET A 355 28.16 -1.61 3.40
N VAL A 356 27.88 -0.47 4.02
CA VAL A 356 26.78 0.41 3.61
C VAL A 356 27.38 1.63 2.96
N THR A 357 26.95 1.93 1.75
CA THR A 357 27.31 3.16 1.04
C THR A 357 26.19 4.17 1.21
N ILE A 358 26.54 5.38 1.65
CA ILE A 358 25.60 6.49 1.77
C ILE A 358 26.03 7.57 0.78
N SER A 359 25.10 8.00 -0.06
CA SER A 359 25.30 9.14 -0.96
C SER A 359 25.09 10.46 -0.20
N TYR A 360 25.93 11.46 -0.49
CA TYR A 360 25.91 12.77 0.16
C TYR A 360 25.60 13.87 -0.84
N ASP A 361 24.64 14.72 -0.50
CA ASP A 361 24.20 15.82 -1.35
C ASP A 361 24.24 17.15 -0.59
N PHE A 362 25.16 18.03 -1.03
CA PHE A 362 25.23 19.43 -0.58
C PHE A 362 24.59 20.40 -1.58
N GLY A 363 23.87 19.88 -2.59
CA GLY A 363 23.19 20.61 -3.66
C GLY A 363 23.91 20.62 -5.01
N LEU A 364 24.93 19.77 -5.18
CA LEU A 364 25.63 19.51 -6.44
C LEU A 364 25.51 18.03 -6.83
N THR A 365 25.18 17.78 -8.09
CA THR A 365 25.11 16.42 -8.67
C THR A 365 25.85 16.39 -10.01
N SER A 366 26.54 15.29 -10.33
CA SER A 366 27.22 15.10 -11.61
C SER A 366 26.33 14.36 -12.59
N ARG A 367 26.18 14.86 -13.83
CA ARG A 367 25.45 14.13 -14.88
C ARG A 367 26.24 12.96 -15.47
N THR A 368 27.55 13.06 -15.47
CA THR A 368 28.46 12.03 -16.01
C THR A 368 28.91 11.03 -14.95
N SER A 369 28.55 11.26 -13.68
CA SER A 369 28.98 10.44 -12.53
C SER A 369 30.50 10.28 -12.49
N SER A 370 31.23 11.36 -12.77
CA SER A 370 32.68 11.36 -12.85
C SER A 370 33.30 12.64 -12.29
N TRP A 371 34.56 12.53 -11.87
CA TRP A 371 35.37 13.65 -11.42
C TRP A 371 36.19 14.23 -12.58
N LYS A 372 36.40 15.55 -12.57
CA LYS A 372 37.42 16.20 -13.39
C LYS A 372 38.82 15.66 -13.03
N PRO A 373 39.77 15.64 -13.97
CA PRO A 373 41.13 15.18 -13.69
C PRO A 373 41.78 16.03 -12.58
N GLY A 374 42.29 15.36 -11.55
CA GLY A 374 42.92 15.96 -10.37
C GLY A 374 43.89 14.99 -9.70
N GLY A 375 44.22 15.23 -8.42
CA GLY A 375 45.03 14.31 -7.61
C GLY A 375 44.40 12.92 -7.53
N ALA A 376 45.21 11.87 -7.67
CA ALA A 376 44.73 10.49 -7.59
C ALA A 376 44.34 10.09 -6.15
N THR A 377 45.00 10.71 -5.17
CA THR A 377 44.72 10.57 -3.74
C THR A 377 44.67 11.94 -3.07
N ALA A 378 44.11 12.02 -1.86
CA ALA A 378 44.09 13.27 -1.08
C ALA A 378 45.51 13.80 -0.78
N ALA A 379 46.53 12.93 -0.74
CA ALA A 379 47.92 13.33 -0.57
C ALA A 379 48.49 14.12 -1.76
N ASP A 380 47.98 13.90 -2.97
CA ASP A 380 48.46 14.55 -4.20
C ASP A 380 47.94 15.99 -4.36
N VAL A 381 46.94 16.39 -3.58
CA VAL A 381 46.36 17.74 -3.60
C VAL A 381 47.37 18.77 -3.06
N GLY A 382 47.98 18.47 -1.90
CA GLY A 382 48.89 19.37 -1.21
C GLY A 382 48.28 20.78 -1.03
N ARG A 383 49.00 21.81 -1.48
CA ARG A 383 48.55 23.21 -1.47
C ARG A 383 47.89 23.65 -2.78
N ASN A 384 47.81 22.81 -3.81
CA ASN A 384 47.43 23.24 -5.16
C ASN A 384 45.92 23.08 -5.38
N ALA A 385 45.19 24.19 -5.50
CA ALA A 385 43.75 24.16 -5.72
C ALA A 385 43.35 23.45 -7.03
N ASN A 386 44.20 23.50 -8.07
CA ASN A 386 43.94 22.81 -9.35
C ASN A 386 44.02 21.28 -9.24
N ASN A 387 44.63 20.75 -8.17
CA ASN A 387 44.69 19.30 -7.94
C ASN A 387 43.42 18.79 -7.25
N LEU A 388 42.49 19.65 -6.84
CA LEU A 388 41.20 19.22 -6.32
C LEU A 388 40.31 18.67 -7.46
N PRO A 389 39.83 17.42 -7.35
CA PRO A 389 38.90 16.86 -8.31
C PRO A 389 37.52 17.51 -8.10
N GLY A 390 37.15 18.46 -8.96
CA GLY A 390 35.78 18.96 -9.04
C GLY A 390 34.87 17.98 -9.77
N MET A 391 33.55 18.02 -9.53
CA MET A 391 32.59 17.20 -10.28
C MET A 391 32.58 17.57 -11.77
N ASP A 392 32.57 16.57 -12.64
CA ASP A 392 32.37 16.77 -14.08
C ASP A 392 30.88 16.98 -14.39
N ASP A 393 30.59 17.90 -15.32
CA ASP A 393 29.23 18.37 -15.69
C ASP A 393 28.29 18.54 -14.48
N ALA A 394 28.75 19.35 -13.51
CA ALA A 394 28.03 19.57 -12.25
C ALA A 394 26.73 20.36 -12.48
N ARG A 395 25.61 19.79 -12.02
CA ARG A 395 24.30 20.42 -11.96
C ARG A 395 24.05 20.94 -10.54
N ARG A 396 23.72 22.23 -10.45
CA ARG A 396 23.23 22.87 -9.23
C ARG A 396 21.75 22.59 -9.01
N ASP A 397 21.41 22.20 -7.80
CA ASP A 397 20.02 22.17 -7.34
C ASP A 397 19.59 23.55 -6.81
N ALA A 398 18.28 23.79 -6.73
CA ALA A 398 17.71 24.99 -6.13
C ALA A 398 18.00 25.08 -4.61
N ARG A 399 18.25 23.93 -3.96
CA ARG A 399 18.63 23.83 -2.55
C ARG A 399 20.11 23.49 -2.44
N ILE A 400 20.94 24.50 -2.65
CA ILE A 400 22.40 24.37 -2.61
C ILE A 400 22.97 25.00 -1.34
N THR A 401 24.04 24.40 -0.83
CA THR A 401 24.83 24.98 0.26
C THR A 401 25.42 26.31 -0.20
N THR A 402 25.43 27.30 0.69
CA THR A 402 25.93 28.66 0.40
C THR A 402 26.95 29.09 1.43
N SER A 403 27.75 30.09 1.08
CA SER A 403 28.64 30.77 2.02
C SER A 403 28.41 32.27 2.01
N TYR A 404 27.36 32.74 2.68
CA TYR A 404 27.09 34.16 2.86
C TYR A 404 27.69 34.71 4.15
N ASP A 405 27.87 36.02 4.22
CA ASP A 405 28.29 36.78 5.40
C ASP A 405 27.18 36.80 6.47
N GLN A 406 26.94 35.64 7.06
CA GLN A 406 26.00 35.38 8.13
C GLN A 406 26.51 34.18 8.94
N SER A 407 26.20 34.14 10.23
CA SER A 407 26.54 33.01 11.08
C SER A 407 26.11 31.67 10.46
N SER A 408 26.95 30.65 10.59
CA SER A 408 26.68 29.33 9.99
C SER A 408 25.43 28.68 10.58
N PHE A 409 24.55 28.16 9.73
CA PHE A 409 23.36 27.41 10.14
C PHE A 409 22.99 26.32 9.12
N THR A 410 22.32 25.27 9.59
CA THR A 410 21.77 24.23 8.72
C THR A 410 20.36 24.63 8.31
N LEU A 411 20.12 24.80 7.01
CA LEU A 411 18.83 25.18 6.46
C LEU A 411 17.91 23.96 6.30
N PHE A 412 18.47 22.84 5.83
CA PHE A 412 17.72 21.64 5.51
C PHE A 412 18.58 20.40 5.71
N GLN A 413 17.99 19.33 6.24
CA GLN A 413 18.61 18.02 6.35
C GLN A 413 17.54 16.94 6.19
N ILE A 414 17.82 15.92 5.39
CA ILE A 414 16.92 14.78 5.16
C ILE A 414 17.71 13.51 4.87
N GLN A 415 17.13 12.38 5.24
CA GLN A 415 17.65 11.05 4.94
C GLN A 415 16.48 10.08 4.70
N ASP A 416 16.75 8.95 4.05
CA ASP A 416 15.75 8.01 3.55
C ASP A 416 15.62 6.70 4.34
N GLY A 417 16.48 6.49 5.34
CA GLY A 417 16.42 5.35 6.25
C GLY A 417 15.38 5.53 7.36
N HIS A 418 14.99 4.44 8.01
CA HIS A 418 14.09 4.50 9.15
C HIS A 418 14.25 3.26 10.03
N THR A 419 14.00 3.42 11.33
CA THR A 419 13.86 2.29 12.24
C THR A 419 12.55 1.54 12.02
N TRP A 420 12.40 0.40 12.71
CA TRP A 420 11.14 -0.31 12.80
C TRP A 420 10.08 0.55 13.51
N GLY A 421 8.82 0.29 13.22
CA GLY A 421 7.67 0.95 13.83
C GLY A 421 6.53 -0.04 14.02
N TYR A 422 5.69 0.20 15.02
CA TYR A 422 4.49 -0.60 15.25
C TYR A 422 3.34 -0.08 14.41
N LEU A 423 2.51 -0.98 13.90
CA LEU A 423 1.27 -0.63 13.21
C LEU A 423 0.33 0.13 14.17
N LEU A 424 -0.01 1.37 13.81
CA LEU A 424 -0.94 2.21 14.56
C LEU A 424 -2.37 2.05 14.03
N ASN A 425 -2.53 2.10 12.71
CA ASN A 425 -3.83 1.95 12.06
C ASN A 425 -3.69 1.34 10.66
N THR A 426 -4.77 0.75 10.18
CA THR A 426 -4.91 0.28 8.81
C THR A 426 -5.88 1.17 8.04
N SER A 427 -5.63 1.34 6.75
CA SER A 427 -6.55 2.01 5.84
C SER A 427 -6.65 1.25 4.53
N VAL A 428 -7.80 1.31 3.88
CA VAL A 428 -8.01 0.75 2.55
C VAL A 428 -8.39 1.90 1.63
N ASP A 429 -7.60 2.10 0.57
CA ASP A 429 -7.90 3.13 -0.43
C ASP A 429 -8.97 2.66 -1.44
N LYS A 430 -9.50 3.57 -2.24
CA LYS A 430 -10.54 3.32 -3.25
C LYS A 430 -10.17 2.24 -4.27
N ASP A 431 -8.87 2.10 -4.54
CA ASP A 431 -8.32 1.12 -5.47
C ASP A 431 -8.09 -0.24 -4.80
N GLY A 432 -8.43 -0.36 -3.51
CA GLY A 432 -8.37 -1.59 -2.72
C GLY A 432 -7.05 -1.83 -2.00
N PHE A 433 -6.14 -0.86 -1.98
CA PHE A 433 -4.86 -1.00 -1.28
C PHE A 433 -5.03 -0.91 0.22
N LEU A 434 -4.82 -2.04 0.91
CA LEU A 434 -4.69 -2.13 2.35
C LEU A 434 -3.29 -1.64 2.76
N SER A 435 -3.26 -0.46 3.37
CA SER A 435 -2.05 0.21 3.86
C SER A 435 -2.03 0.27 5.38
N GLY A 436 -0.85 0.12 5.97
CA GLY A 436 -0.60 0.32 7.39
C GLY A 436 0.15 1.62 7.64
N TYR A 437 -0.29 2.39 8.64
CA TYR A 437 0.45 3.53 9.16
C TYR A 437 1.20 3.11 10.41
N PHE A 438 2.50 3.36 10.42
CA PHE A 438 3.39 2.91 11.48
C PHE A 438 3.85 4.06 12.38
N SER A 439 4.29 3.72 13.60
CA SER A 439 4.81 4.67 14.58
C SER A 439 6.10 5.37 14.14
N ASN A 440 6.81 4.84 13.15
CA ASN A 440 7.99 5.45 12.54
C ASN A 440 7.64 6.51 11.48
N GLY A 441 6.36 6.85 11.32
CA GLY A 441 5.87 7.84 10.35
C GLY A 441 5.80 7.33 8.91
N GLN A 442 6.16 6.07 8.65
CA GLN A 442 6.06 5.47 7.33
C GLN A 442 4.68 4.85 7.10
N SER A 443 4.29 4.79 5.83
CA SER A 443 3.13 4.05 5.37
C SER A 443 3.57 2.95 4.42
N GLU A 444 3.12 1.72 4.65
CA GLU A 444 3.41 0.61 3.74
C GLU A 444 2.12 0.00 3.23
N GLN A 445 2.15 -0.49 1.99
CA GLN A 445 1.03 -1.20 1.36
C GLN A 445 1.29 -2.70 1.48
N PHE A 446 0.32 -3.44 1.98
CA PHE A 446 0.46 -4.90 2.18
C PHE A 446 -0.21 -5.70 1.08
N TYR A 447 -1.47 -5.35 0.77
CA TYR A 447 -2.30 -6.09 -0.16
C TYR A 447 -3.20 -5.16 -0.96
N GLN A 448 -3.58 -5.58 -2.16
CA GLN A 448 -4.68 -5.00 -2.90
C GLN A 448 -5.87 -5.98 -2.92
N VAL A 449 -7.02 -5.59 -2.36
CA VAL A 449 -8.22 -6.44 -2.31
C VAL A 449 -8.65 -6.84 -3.72
N ALA A 450 -8.89 -8.13 -3.92
CA ALA A 450 -9.30 -8.67 -5.21
C ALA A 450 -10.80 -8.44 -5.46
N ASN A 451 -11.16 -7.95 -6.65
CA ASN A 451 -12.54 -7.73 -7.06
C ASN A 451 -12.95 -8.75 -8.13
N TYR A 452 -13.98 -9.55 -7.83
CA TYR A 452 -14.47 -10.62 -8.68
C TYR A 452 -15.71 -10.19 -9.46
N ARG A 453 -15.77 -10.56 -10.75
CA ARG A 453 -16.96 -10.40 -11.59
C ARG A 453 -17.30 -11.73 -12.27
N PHE A 454 -18.56 -11.90 -12.63
CA PHE A 454 -19.04 -13.05 -13.39
C PHE A 454 -19.52 -12.61 -14.76
N THR A 455 -19.51 -13.53 -15.73
CA THR A 455 -20.14 -13.28 -17.04
C THR A 455 -21.64 -13.13 -16.91
N SER A 456 -22.26 -13.90 -16.00
CA SER A 456 -23.68 -13.82 -15.68
C SER A 456 -23.85 -13.88 -14.17
N GLU A 457 -24.18 -12.75 -13.55
CA GLU A 457 -24.46 -12.69 -12.10
C GLU A 457 -25.71 -13.50 -11.72
N TRP A 458 -26.60 -13.73 -12.69
CA TRP A 458 -27.89 -14.40 -12.49
C TRP A 458 -27.74 -15.89 -12.26
N GLY A 459 -26.64 -16.48 -12.75
CA GLY A 459 -26.30 -17.88 -12.51
C GLY A 459 -25.69 -18.14 -11.13
N LEU A 460 -25.42 -17.10 -10.33
CA LEU A 460 -24.86 -17.28 -9.00
C LEU A 460 -25.86 -17.94 -8.05
N ARG A 461 -25.42 -19.00 -7.39
CA ARG A 461 -26.23 -19.71 -6.40
C ARG A 461 -25.93 -19.16 -5.01
N ARG A 462 -26.97 -18.91 -4.21
CA ARG A 462 -26.81 -18.56 -2.80
C ARG A 462 -26.31 -19.78 -2.02
N ALA A 463 -25.22 -19.63 -1.30
CA ALA A 463 -24.67 -20.66 -0.39
C ALA A 463 -25.13 -20.48 1.07
N GLY A 464 -25.90 -19.43 1.36
CA GLY A 464 -26.28 -19.03 2.72
C GLY A 464 -25.35 -17.94 3.26
N ASN A 465 -25.67 -17.38 4.43
CA ASN A 465 -24.81 -16.39 5.10
C ASN A 465 -24.42 -15.17 4.24
N ASN A 466 -25.29 -14.78 3.30
CA ASN A 466 -25.03 -13.75 2.29
C ASN A 466 -23.87 -14.04 1.31
N HIS A 467 -23.49 -15.30 1.17
CA HIS A 467 -22.50 -15.77 0.21
C HIS A 467 -23.14 -16.34 -1.06
N PHE A 468 -22.43 -16.20 -2.16
CA PHE A 468 -22.71 -16.73 -3.47
C PHE A 468 -21.60 -17.68 -3.89
N VAL A 469 -21.96 -18.69 -4.68
CA VAL A 469 -21.02 -19.64 -5.29
C VAL A 469 -21.26 -19.64 -6.79
N SER A 470 -20.18 -19.75 -7.55
CA SER A 470 -20.22 -19.86 -9.01
C SER A 470 -20.87 -21.18 -9.43
N THR A 471 -21.56 -21.14 -10.56
CA THR A 471 -22.14 -22.33 -11.21
C THR A 471 -21.78 -22.30 -12.69
N ASP A 472 -22.02 -23.40 -13.39
CA ASP A 472 -21.85 -23.47 -14.85
C ASP A 472 -22.64 -22.36 -15.58
N ALA A 473 -23.78 -21.95 -15.01
CA ALA A 473 -24.62 -20.88 -15.57
C ALA A 473 -24.10 -19.46 -15.28
N SER A 474 -23.28 -19.25 -14.24
CA SER A 474 -22.66 -17.94 -13.99
C SER A 474 -21.40 -17.71 -14.82
N GLY A 475 -20.78 -18.82 -15.25
CA GLY A 475 -19.40 -18.85 -15.71
C GLY A 475 -18.41 -18.82 -14.56
N GLU A 476 -17.12 -18.96 -14.88
CA GLU A 476 -16.02 -18.84 -13.93
C GLU A 476 -15.87 -17.42 -13.40
N ALA A 477 -15.27 -17.31 -12.22
CA ALA A 477 -15.03 -16.02 -11.58
C ALA A 477 -13.85 -15.30 -12.24
N ILE A 478 -14.09 -14.09 -12.75
CA ILE A 478 -13.06 -13.26 -13.36
C ILE A 478 -12.52 -12.31 -12.29
N VAL A 479 -11.36 -12.63 -11.74
CA VAL A 479 -10.67 -11.80 -10.76
C VAL A 479 -9.95 -10.62 -11.43
N GLY A 480 -9.83 -9.49 -10.73
CA GLY A 480 -9.13 -8.31 -11.21
C GLY A 480 -8.99 -7.23 -10.14
N LYS A 481 -8.35 -6.13 -10.52
CA LYS A 481 -8.15 -4.95 -9.66
C LYS A 481 -9.39 -4.04 -9.69
N ALA A 482 -9.60 -3.25 -8.65
CA ALA A 482 -10.67 -2.26 -8.60
C ALA A 482 -10.52 -1.22 -9.74
N GLY A 483 -11.63 -0.67 -10.23
CA GLY A 483 -11.65 0.33 -11.30
C GLY A 483 -11.26 -0.17 -12.70
N GLN A 484 -10.76 -1.40 -12.86
CA GLN A 484 -10.34 -1.96 -14.15
C GLN A 484 -11.34 -2.97 -14.72
N GLY A 485 -11.53 -2.93 -16.05
CA GLY A 485 -12.38 -3.89 -16.77
C GLY A 485 -13.87 -3.79 -16.42
N GLY A 486 -14.34 -2.60 -16.02
CA GLY A 486 -15.73 -2.36 -15.61
C GLY A 486 -16.06 -2.83 -14.19
N ARG A 487 -15.03 -2.99 -13.34
CA ARG A 487 -15.19 -3.23 -11.90
C ARG A 487 -15.36 -1.91 -11.17
N GLY A 488 -16.10 -1.98 -10.07
CA GLY A 488 -16.31 -0.90 -9.13
C GLY A 488 -15.07 -0.56 -8.31
N PHE A 489 -15.19 0.50 -7.52
CA PHE A 489 -14.22 0.94 -6.52
C PHE A 489 -14.62 0.43 -5.14
N PHE A 490 -13.67 0.41 -4.22
CA PHE A 490 -13.95 0.15 -2.82
C PHE A 490 -14.19 1.48 -2.08
N GLU A 491 -15.08 1.46 -1.11
CA GLU A 491 -15.31 2.59 -0.20
C GLU A 491 -15.01 2.11 1.21
N GLN A 492 -14.09 2.80 1.88
CA GLN A 492 -13.74 2.51 3.26
C GLN A 492 -14.81 3.04 4.22
N ASN A 493 -14.86 2.47 5.43
CA ASN A 493 -15.74 2.93 6.52
C ASN A 493 -17.20 2.92 6.07
N SER A 494 -17.56 1.94 5.25
CA SER A 494 -18.87 1.88 4.62
C SER A 494 -19.30 0.43 4.48
N LEU A 495 -20.57 0.15 4.74
CA LEU A 495 -21.19 -1.15 4.46
C LEU A 495 -22.33 -0.96 3.47
N GLU A 496 -22.44 -1.88 2.51
CA GLU A 496 -23.57 -1.87 1.58
C GLU A 496 -24.83 -2.37 2.29
N THR A 497 -25.93 -1.61 2.21
CA THR A 497 -27.23 -2.01 2.76
C THR A 497 -27.99 -2.96 1.82
N SER A 498 -29.05 -3.59 2.33
CA SER A 498 -29.98 -4.34 1.48
C SER A 498 -30.59 -3.44 0.41
N ASN A 499 -30.75 -3.95 -0.81
CA ASN A 499 -31.44 -3.22 -1.89
C ASN A 499 -32.97 -3.43 -1.88
N VAL A 500 -33.52 -3.85 -0.75
CA VAL A 500 -34.95 -4.09 -0.56
C VAL A 500 -35.66 -2.81 -0.12
N ASP A 501 -36.64 -2.37 -0.91
CA ASP A 501 -37.57 -1.30 -0.50
C ASP A 501 -38.79 -1.89 0.22
N MET A 502 -38.90 -1.62 1.53
CA MET A 502 -40.00 -2.12 2.36
C MET A 502 -41.38 -1.72 1.83
N ALA A 503 -41.55 -0.49 1.34
CA ALA A 503 -42.85 -0.02 0.88
C ALA A 503 -43.30 -0.80 -0.35
N GLN A 504 -42.37 -1.07 -1.26
CA GLN A 504 -42.63 -1.89 -2.44
C GLN A 504 -42.90 -3.36 -2.06
N GLU A 505 -42.11 -3.95 -1.16
CA GLU A 505 -42.34 -5.33 -0.70
C GLU A 505 -43.68 -5.49 0.01
N PHE A 506 -44.10 -4.53 0.86
CA PHE A 506 -45.41 -4.56 1.50
C PHE A 506 -46.55 -4.45 0.48
N ALA A 507 -46.41 -3.60 -0.53
CA ALA A 507 -47.38 -3.51 -1.62
C ALA A 507 -47.46 -4.83 -2.41
N ASP A 508 -46.30 -5.41 -2.77
CA ASP A 508 -46.19 -6.71 -3.43
C ASP A 508 -46.81 -7.83 -2.58
N MET A 509 -46.64 -7.79 -1.25
CA MET A 509 -47.22 -8.72 -0.30
C MET A 509 -48.76 -8.62 -0.30
N ILE A 510 -49.30 -7.40 -0.24
CA ILE A 510 -50.75 -7.16 -0.26
C ILE A 510 -51.36 -7.63 -1.60
N ILE A 511 -50.70 -7.33 -2.72
CA ILE A 511 -51.15 -7.78 -4.05
C ILE A 511 -51.14 -9.30 -4.13
N THR A 512 -50.06 -9.93 -3.65
CA THR A 512 -49.93 -11.39 -3.63
C THR A 512 -50.98 -12.05 -2.73
N GLN A 513 -51.25 -11.48 -1.56
CA GLN A 513 -52.28 -11.95 -0.63
C GLN A 513 -53.68 -11.84 -1.24
N ARG A 514 -54.00 -10.72 -1.91
CA ARG A 514 -55.28 -10.55 -2.62
C ARG A 514 -55.41 -11.55 -3.78
N GLY A 515 -54.33 -11.81 -4.52
CA GLY A 515 -54.28 -12.84 -5.57
C GLY A 515 -54.54 -14.24 -5.03
N TYR A 516 -53.90 -14.60 -3.90
CA TYR A 516 -54.14 -15.87 -3.21
C TYR A 516 -55.60 -16.02 -2.75
N GLN A 517 -56.18 -14.98 -2.13
CA GLN A 517 -57.59 -14.98 -1.72
C GLN A 517 -58.55 -15.07 -2.92
N ALA A 518 -58.25 -14.39 -4.03
CA ALA A 518 -59.05 -14.45 -5.24
C ALA A 518 -59.06 -15.87 -5.84
N ASN A 519 -57.90 -16.52 -5.94
CA ASN A 519 -57.81 -17.89 -6.46
C ASN A 519 -58.49 -18.91 -5.53
N THR A 520 -58.42 -18.70 -4.21
CA THR A 520 -59.15 -19.54 -3.24
C THR A 520 -60.67 -19.40 -3.40
N LYS A 521 -61.18 -18.19 -3.68
CA LYS A 521 -62.62 -17.97 -3.97
C LYS A 521 -63.08 -18.67 -5.25
N VAL A 522 -62.21 -18.79 -6.26
CA VAL A 522 -62.52 -19.55 -7.49
C VAL A 522 -62.72 -21.03 -7.17
N ILE A 523 -61.88 -21.60 -6.30
CA ILE A 523 -61.99 -22.98 -5.84
C ILE A 523 -63.30 -23.19 -5.08
N THR A 524 -63.59 -22.36 -4.07
CA THR A 524 -64.81 -22.53 -3.26
C THR A 524 -66.10 -22.32 -4.06
N THR A 525 -66.08 -21.41 -5.05
CA THR A 525 -67.22 -21.20 -5.96
C THR A 525 -67.40 -22.40 -6.87
N THR A 526 -66.32 -22.99 -7.39
CA THR A 526 -66.38 -24.21 -8.18
C THR A 526 -66.89 -25.39 -7.36
N ASP A 527 -66.44 -25.55 -6.11
CA ASP A 527 -66.92 -26.59 -5.18
C ASP A 527 -68.41 -26.42 -4.86
N SER A 528 -68.87 -25.18 -4.65
CA SER A 528 -70.30 -24.89 -4.45
C SER A 528 -71.15 -25.30 -5.67
N LEU A 529 -70.67 -24.99 -6.89
CA LEU A 529 -71.33 -25.41 -8.13
C LEU A 529 -71.32 -26.93 -8.31
N LEU A 530 -70.22 -27.61 -7.96
CA LEU A 530 -70.13 -29.08 -7.98
C LEU A 530 -71.12 -29.72 -6.99
N ASN A 531 -71.21 -29.19 -5.78
CA ASN A 531 -72.18 -29.66 -4.78
C ASN A 531 -73.63 -29.46 -5.25
N THR A 532 -73.93 -28.31 -5.85
CA THR A 532 -75.24 -28.04 -6.46
C THR A 532 -75.53 -29.05 -7.57
N LEU A 533 -74.54 -29.34 -8.42
CA LEU A 533 -74.69 -30.29 -9.53
C LEU A 533 -74.89 -31.74 -9.05
N ILE A 534 -74.20 -32.14 -7.97
CA ILE A 534 -74.42 -33.44 -7.31
C ILE A 534 -75.84 -33.52 -6.74
N SER A 535 -76.35 -32.43 -6.15
CA SER A 535 -77.71 -32.38 -5.60
C SER A 535 -78.81 -32.47 -6.66
N ILE A 536 -78.56 -32.01 -7.89
CA ILE A 536 -79.50 -32.11 -9.02
C ILE A 536 -79.60 -33.54 -9.59
N LYS A 537 -78.55 -34.35 -9.42
CA LYS A 537 -78.52 -35.74 -9.94
C LYS A 537 -79.26 -36.72 -9.02
N ARG A 538 -79.53 -36.34 -7.78
CA ARG A 538 -80.25 -37.16 -6.79
C ARG A 538 -81.74 -36.87 -6.89
#